data_AF-A0A0M2UY40-F1
#
_entry.id   AF-A0A0M2UY40-F1
#
_cell.length_a   1.000
_cell.length_b   1.000
_cell.length_c   1.000
_cell.angle_alpha   90.00
_cell.angle_beta   90.00
_cell.angle_gamma   90.00
#
_symmetry.space_group_name_H-M   'P 1'
#
loop_
_entity.id
_entity.type
_entity.pdbx_description
1 polymer ?
#
loop_
_entity_poly.entity_id
_entity_poly.type
_entity_poly.pdbx_seq_one_letter_code
_entity_poly.pdbx_strand_id
1 'polypeptide(L)' 'MAANSGDPIDLNVLASKFRLWRAQHKTPGTVVDAHREVMLERVAQSMTFEGEPITVSRLKILLDQWAKKQGS' A
#
# COMPACT_ATOMS: atom_id res chain seq x y z
N MET A 1 -1.63 -37.80 1.91
CA MET A 1 -2.03 -37.10 3.15
C MET A 1 -3.35 -36.40 2.87
N ALA A 2 -4.47 -37.02 3.22
CA ALA A 2 -5.80 -36.42 3.06
C ALA A 2 -6.02 -35.42 4.21
N ALA A 3 -6.52 -34.22 3.89
CA ALA A 3 -6.94 -33.28 4.91
C ALA A 3 -8.18 -33.86 5.61
N ASN A 4 -8.04 -34.21 6.89
CA ASN A 4 -9.16 -34.61 7.73
C ASN A 4 -10.09 -33.41 7.91
N SER A 5 -11.24 -33.43 7.24
CA SER A 5 -12.22 -32.35 7.18
C SER A 5 -13.11 -32.24 8.43
N GLY A 6 -12.54 -32.41 9.63
CA GLY A 6 -13.32 -32.52 10.88
C GLY A 6 -12.77 -31.75 12.10
N ASP A 7 -11.55 -31.22 12.04
CA ASP A 7 -10.99 -30.49 13.19
C ASP A 7 -11.51 -29.04 13.24
N PRO A 8 -11.88 -28.51 14.42
CA PRO A 8 -12.30 -27.12 14.55
C PRO A 8 -11.17 -26.19 14.08
N ILE A 9 -11.46 -25.34 13.10
CA ILE A 9 -10.51 -24.33 12.64
C ILE A 9 -10.39 -23.26 13.74
N ASP A 10 -9.24 -23.20 14.39
CA ASP A 10 -8.91 -22.08 15.27
C ASP A 10 -8.66 -20.82 14.43
N LEU A 11 -9.65 -19.92 14.44
CA LEU A 11 -9.61 -18.65 13.72
C LEU A 11 -8.46 -17.74 14.17
N ASN A 12 -8.04 -17.80 15.43
CA ASN A 12 -6.92 -17.01 15.94
C ASN A 12 -5.58 -17.52 15.40
N VAL A 13 -5.41 -18.83 15.32
CA VAL A 13 -4.25 -19.46 14.69
C VAL A 13 -4.20 -19.13 13.20
N LEU A 14 -5.35 -19.19 12.51
CA LEU A 14 -5.43 -18.82 11.10
C LEU A 14 -5.11 -17.34 10.87
N ALA A 15 -5.66 -16.44 11.70
CA ALA A 15 -5.37 -15.01 11.63
C ALA A 15 -3.89 -14.71 11.86
N SER A 16 -3.25 -15.40 12.80
CA SER A 16 -1.82 -15.26 13.09
C SER A 16 -0.96 -15.72 11.92
N LYS A 17 -1.28 -16.89 11.33
CA LYS A 17 -0.62 -17.39 10.11
C LYS A 17 -0.80 -16.43 8.94
N PHE A 18 -1.99 -15.88 8.76
CA PHE A 18 -2.27 -14.92 7.69
C PHE A 18 -1.49 -13.60 7.88
N ARG A 19 -1.37 -13.10 9.11
CA ARG A 19 -0.55 -11.91 9.40
C ARG A 19 0.93 -12.17 9.09
N LEU A 20 1.45 -13.33 9.50
CA LEU A 20 2.84 -13.72 9.22
C LEU A 20 3.09 -13.85 7.71
N TRP A 21 2.19 -14.52 6.99
CA TRP A 21 2.24 -14.65 5.53
C TRP A 21 2.23 -13.28 4.84
N ARG A 22 1.34 -12.37 5.26
CA ARG A 22 1.29 -11.01 4.72
C ARG A 22 2.56 -10.20 4.99
N ALA A 23 3.23 -10.41 6.12
CA ALA A 23 4.48 -9.73 6.44
C ALA A 23 5.65 -10.24 5.58
N GLN A 24 5.62 -11.50 5.15
CA GLN A 24 6.71 -12.14 4.40
C GLN A 24 6.53 -12.05 2.88
N HIS A 25 5.35 -11.67 2.40
CA HIS A 25 5.05 -11.67 0.97
C HIS A 25 4.59 -10.31 0.46
N LYS A 26 4.88 -10.07 -0.83
CA LYS A 26 4.34 -8.93 -1.57
C LYS A 26 2.85 -9.16 -1.81
N THR A 27 2.03 -8.62 -0.93
CA THR A 27 0.58 -8.59 -1.10
C THR A 27 0.20 -7.58 -2.19
N PRO A 28 -0.99 -7.72 -2.83
CA PRO A 28 -1.47 -6.72 -3.78
C PRO A 28 -1.43 -5.29 -3.21
N GLY A 29 -1.78 -5.10 -1.93
CA GLY A 29 -1.68 -3.81 -1.25
C GLY A 29 -0.25 -3.25 -1.25
N THR A 30 0.73 -4.06 -0.84
CA THR A 30 2.14 -3.62 -0.84
C THR A 30 2.68 -3.32 -2.24
N VAL A 31 2.17 -3.98 -3.28
CA VAL A 31 2.53 -3.71 -4.68
C VAL A 31 1.94 -2.38 -5.12
N VAL A 32 0.68 -2.10 -4.77
CA VAL A 32 0.03 -0.82 -5.06
C VAL A 32 0.75 0.33 -4.35
N ASP A 33 1.12 0.15 -3.08
CA ASP A 33 1.86 1.17 -2.33
C ASP A 33 3.22 1.46 -2.96
N ALA A 34 3.97 0.41 -3.34
CA ALA A 34 5.24 0.57 -4.04
C ALA A 34 5.07 1.26 -5.39
N HIS A 35 4.02 0.93 -6.15
CA HIS A 35 3.74 1.57 -7.43
C HIS A 35 3.35 3.05 -7.26
N ARG A 36 2.57 3.37 -6.22
CA ARG A 36 2.23 4.75 -5.88
C ARG A 36 3.47 5.58 -5.60
N GLU A 37 4.45 5.04 -4.87
CA GLU A 37 5.69 5.76 -4.59
C GLU A 37 6.44 6.11 -5.88
N VAL A 38 6.60 5.13 -6.78
CA VAL A 38 7.26 5.34 -8.08
C VAL A 38 6.53 6.40 -8.91
N MET A 39 5.19 6.42 -8.89
CA MET A 39 4.41 7.45 -9.58
C MET A 39 4.68 8.85 -9.00
N LEU A 40 4.73 8.99 -7.68
CA LEU A 40 5.00 10.28 -7.03
C LEU A 40 6.41 10.79 -7.32
N GLU A 41 7.40 9.90 -7.33
CA GLU A 41 8.78 10.25 -7.71
C GLU A 41 8.85 10.76 -9.15
N ARG A 42 8.17 10.09 -10.09
CA ARG A 42 8.12 10.53 -11.49
C ARG A 42 7.45 11.89 -11.64
N VAL A 43 6.37 12.13 -10.90
CA VAL A 43 5.71 13.45 -10.88
C VAL A 43 6.67 14.52 -10.35
N ALA A 44 7.37 14.25 -9.24
CA ALA A 44 8.35 15.19 -8.68
C ALA A 44 9.49 15.50 -9.67
N GLN A 45 9.99 14.49 -10.37
CA GLN A 45 11.01 14.65 -11.42
C GLN A 45 10.47 15.47 -12.59
N SER A 46 9.25 15.18 -13.05
CA SER A 46 8.59 15.93 -14.13
C SER A 46 8.41 17.40 -13.75
N MET A 47 7.91 17.69 -12.54
CA MET A 47 7.72 19.07 -12.10
C MET A 47 9.04 19.82 -11.94
N THR A 48 10.09 19.13 -11.49
CA THR A 48 11.45 19.70 -11.45
C THR A 48 11.96 20.05 -12.86
N PHE A 49 11.69 19.20 -13.85
CA PHE A 49 12.04 19.45 -15.25
C PHE A 49 11.31 20.68 -15.81
N GLU A 50 10.03 20.86 -15.47
CA GLU A 50 9.21 22.02 -15.85
C GLU A 50 9.56 23.31 -15.05
N GLY A 51 10.56 23.27 -14.17
CA GLY A 51 10.99 24.43 -13.38
C GLY A 51 10.18 24.70 -12.11
N GLU A 52 9.28 23.78 -11.72
CA GLU A 52 8.46 23.85 -10.52
C GLU A 52 8.83 22.73 -9.52
N PRO A 53 10.02 22.74 -8.91
CA PRO A 53 10.48 21.63 -8.08
C PRO A 53 9.54 21.40 -6.88
N ILE A 54 9.16 20.13 -6.68
CA ILE A 54 8.37 19.70 -5.54
C ILE A 54 8.97 18.44 -4.92
N THR A 55 8.87 18.30 -3.60
CA THR A 55 9.27 17.07 -2.91
C THR A 55 8.14 16.06 -2.91
N VAL A 56 8.48 14.77 -2.92
CA VAL A 56 7.50 13.66 -2.80
C VAL A 56 6.66 13.81 -1.53
N SER A 57 7.26 14.21 -0.41
CA SER A 57 6.54 14.46 0.85
C SER A 57 5.50 15.57 0.71
N ARG A 58 5.83 16.65 -0.02
CA ARG A 58 4.88 17.74 -0.27
C ARG A 58 3.73 17.30 -1.16
N LEU A 59 4.00 16.51 -2.21
CA LEU A 59 2.98 15.91 -3.06
C LEU A 59 2.00 15.03 -2.26
N LYS A 60 2.51 14.19 -1.36
CA LYS A 60 1.66 13.34 -0.48
C LYS A 60 0.69 14.18 0.36
N ILE A 61 1.19 15.25 0.99
CA ILE A 61 0.35 16.15 1.79
C ILE A 61 -0.75 16.80 0.94
N LEU A 62 -0.42 17.26 -0.27
CA LEU A 62 -1.39 17.89 -1.17
C LEU A 62 -2.47 16.91 -1.63
N LEU A 63 -2.08 15.66 -1.95
CA LEU A 63 -3.03 14.61 -2.32
C LEU A 63 -3.96 14.23 -1.16
N ASP A 64 -3.44 14.17 0.07
CA ASP A 64 -4.26 13.90 1.25
C ASP A 64 -5.27 15.04 1.51
N GLN A 65 -4.84 16.29 1.34
CA GLN A 65 -5.73 17.46 1.46
C GLN A 65 -6.81 17.45 0.37
N TRP A 66 -6.43 17.13 -0.87
CA TRP A 66 -7.37 17.01 -1.98
C TRP A 66 -8.40 15.90 -1.73
N ALA A 67 -7.96 14.71 -1.30
CA ALA A 67 -8.85 13.60 -1.00
C ALA A 67 -9.84 13.94 0.13
N LYS A 68 -9.38 14.61 1.18
CA LYS A 68 -10.27 15.10 2.26
C LYS A 68 -11.28 16.13 1.78
N LYS A 69 -10.91 16.98 0.82
CA LYS A 69 -11.81 17.98 0.23
C LYS A 69 -12.87 17.37 -0.69
N GLN A 70 -12.58 16.25 -1.35
CA GLN A 70 -13.53 15.56 -2.24
C GLN A 70 -14.48 14.61 -1.49
N GLY A 71 -14.13 14.21 -0.26
CA GLY A 71 -14.94 13.35 0.59
C GLY A 71 -15.86 14.09 1.57
N SER A 72 -15.93 15.42 1.48
CA SER A 72 -16.80 16.30 2.29
C SER A 72 -17.81 17.02 1.41
#